data_AF-A0A8C5SCV1-F1
#
_entry.id   AF-A0A8C5SCV1-F1
#
_cell.length_a   1.000
_cell.length_b   1.000
_cell.length_c   1.000
_cell.angle_alpha   90.00
_cell.angle_beta   90.00
_cell.angle_gamma   90.00
#
_symmetry.space_group_name_H-M   'P 1'
#
loop_
_entity.id
_entity.type
_entity.pdbx_description
1 polymer ?
#
loop_
_entity_poly.entity_id
_entity_poly.type
_entity_poly.pdbx_seq_one_letter_code
_entity_poly.pdbx_strand_id
1 'polypeptide(L)'
;MNEFLKKAKEMNSIYLHVKSNIQLGTFQMRKRDLRLSDTFLEEIKVLPSTYEKGEYFKFLETYGTHYSQRGTVGGKYELIYLLDNQTLQSHGFTAEDVNTCLGFNLEATVNVKDLAEATADFKAEQCKTSGFKNTIEMRESGVVRDVVSLIQGGTTATLTKLNELLSSNVHLIDAEHYSEWAATLPQAPVVIRQELTPISELVPLKIPDSRIKKVNLDRAVEDYVAEYSACKCKPCLHGGTVMLIEGKCECACNPFYKGDACEIPKSSFIPVQTATDGNWNCWSSWSMCQNRERQRTRECNNPAPGSDGKSCPGTSVEQGHC
;
A
#
# COMPACT_ATOMS: atom_id res chain seq x y z
N MET A 1 -9.00 -5.20 -0.65
CA MET A 1 -8.12 -5.17 0.54
C MET A 1 -8.77 -5.83 1.76
N ASN A 2 -9.96 -5.40 2.19
CA ASN A 2 -10.64 -5.95 3.39
C ASN A 2 -10.90 -7.46 3.32
N GLU A 3 -11.37 -7.97 2.17
CA GLU A 3 -11.63 -9.41 2.00
C GLU A 3 -10.35 -10.26 2.06
N PHE A 4 -9.26 -9.75 1.48
CA PHE A 4 -7.95 -10.40 1.54
C PHE A 4 -7.44 -10.49 2.99
N LEU A 5 -7.53 -9.40 3.76
CA LEU A 5 -7.13 -9.41 5.17
C LEU A 5 -7.93 -10.42 5.98
N LYS A 6 -9.22 -10.60 5.70
CA LYS A 6 -10.05 -11.62 6.35
C LYS A 6 -9.56 -13.04 6.05
N LYS A 7 -9.36 -13.38 4.77
CA LYS A 7 -8.85 -14.71 4.37
C LYS A 7 -7.46 -15.00 4.96
N ALA A 8 -6.59 -13.99 4.96
CA ALA A 8 -5.25 -14.07 5.54
C ALA A 8 -5.26 -14.30 7.06
N LYS A 9 -6.25 -13.73 7.77
CA LYS A 9 -6.42 -13.95 9.21
C LYS A 9 -6.83 -15.39 9.50
N GLU A 10 -7.65 -16.04 8.70
CA GLU A 10 -8.26 -17.34 9.06
C GLU A 10 -7.28 -18.54 9.01
N MET A 11 -6.26 -18.49 8.14
CA MET A 11 -5.46 -19.66 7.77
C MET A 11 -3.97 -19.51 8.10
N ASN A 12 -3.23 -20.63 8.17
CA ASN A 12 -1.77 -20.61 8.23
C ASN A 12 -1.18 -20.33 6.84
N SER A 13 -1.13 -19.06 6.48
CA SER A 13 -0.77 -18.62 5.14
C SER A 13 0.71 -18.24 5.01
N ILE A 14 1.32 -18.65 3.90
CA ILE A 14 2.58 -18.09 3.40
C ILE A 14 2.23 -17.12 2.28
N TYR A 15 3.02 -16.06 2.12
CA TYR A 15 2.84 -15.09 1.04
C TYR A 15 4.00 -15.22 0.07
N LEU A 16 3.68 -15.39 -1.22
CA LEU A 16 4.65 -15.20 -2.30
C LEU A 16 4.41 -13.83 -2.91
N HIS A 17 5.39 -12.94 -2.76
CA HIS A 17 5.32 -11.56 -3.23
C HIS A 17 6.19 -11.40 -4.48
N VAL A 18 5.55 -11.25 -5.63
CA VAL A 18 6.19 -10.97 -6.92
C VAL A 18 6.14 -9.48 -7.15
N LYS A 19 7.31 -8.84 -7.26
CA LYS A 19 7.45 -7.40 -7.42
C LYS A 19 8.37 -7.06 -8.57
N SER A 20 7.91 -6.19 -9.46
CA SER A 20 8.72 -5.59 -10.52
C SER A 20 8.32 -4.14 -10.76
N ASN A 21 9.33 -3.28 -10.92
CA ASN A 21 9.14 -1.87 -11.26
C ASN A 21 9.87 -1.58 -12.57
N ILE A 22 9.13 -1.17 -13.59
CA ILE A 22 9.71 -0.76 -14.87
C ILE A 22 9.68 0.77 -14.90
N GLN A 23 10.86 1.40 -14.90
CA GLN A 23 10.98 2.85 -15.02
C GLN A 23 11.14 3.23 -16.49
N LEU A 24 10.24 4.06 -17.01
CA LEU A 24 10.28 4.58 -18.37
C LEU A 24 10.88 5.99 -18.43
N GLY A 25 10.72 6.76 -17.36
CA GLY A 25 11.24 8.13 -17.32
C GLY A 25 11.07 8.79 -15.96
N THR A 26 11.50 10.05 -15.91
CA THR A 26 11.34 10.93 -14.76
C THR A 26 10.60 12.18 -15.18
N PHE A 27 9.88 12.79 -14.25
CA PHE A 27 9.30 14.11 -14.44
C PHE A 27 9.69 15.03 -13.30
N GLN A 28 9.75 16.32 -13.60
CA GLN A 28 9.95 17.37 -12.63
C GLN A 28 9.11 18.57 -13.02
N MET A 29 8.23 18.98 -12.11
CA MET A 29 7.33 20.11 -12.30
C MET A 29 8.09 21.43 -12.13
N ARG A 30 7.56 22.48 -12.77
CA ARG A 30 8.07 23.84 -12.56
C ARG A 30 7.78 24.27 -11.11
N LYS A 31 8.70 25.01 -10.50
CA LYS A 31 8.52 25.50 -9.12
C LYS A 31 7.62 26.73 -9.01
N ARG A 32 7.40 27.44 -10.12
CA ARG A 32 6.62 28.68 -10.19
C ARG A 32 5.69 28.63 -11.39
N ASP A 33 4.61 29.40 -11.30
CA ASP A 33 3.61 29.55 -12.36
C ASP A 33 3.10 28.20 -12.88
N LEU A 34 2.79 27.30 -11.94
CA LEU A 34 2.14 26.04 -12.23
C LEU A 34 0.76 26.32 -12.83
N ARG A 35 0.48 25.68 -13.97
CA ARG A 35 -0.85 25.71 -14.56
C ARG A 35 -1.73 24.72 -13.81
N LEU A 36 -2.61 25.24 -12.98
CA LEU A 36 -3.60 24.46 -12.25
C LEU A 36 -4.79 24.16 -13.15
N SER A 37 -5.57 23.11 -12.82
CA SER A 37 -6.83 22.85 -13.51
C SER A 37 -7.85 23.95 -13.20
N ASP A 38 -8.77 24.19 -14.14
CA ASP A 38 -9.80 25.21 -13.96
C ASP A 38 -10.71 24.88 -12.77
N THR A 39 -11.05 23.59 -12.58
CA THR A 39 -11.84 23.12 -11.44
C THR A 39 -11.16 23.39 -10.09
N PHE A 40 -9.87 23.10 -9.97
CA PHE A 40 -9.10 23.37 -8.76
C PHE A 40 -9.05 24.88 -8.45
N LEU A 41 -8.86 25.70 -9.49
CA LEU A 41 -8.82 27.15 -9.38
C LEU A 41 -10.16 27.76 -8.97
N GLU A 42 -11.28 27.18 -9.42
CA GLU A 42 -12.61 27.63 -9.02
C GLU A 42 -12.90 27.26 -7.56
N GLU A 43 -12.60 26.02 -7.18
CA GLU A 43 -12.85 25.54 -5.81
C GLU A 43 -12.01 26.30 -4.77
N ILE A 44 -10.72 26.54 -5.03
CA ILE A 44 -9.87 27.28 -4.09
C ILE A 44 -10.30 28.75 -3.94
N LYS A 45 -10.93 29.33 -4.97
CA LYS A 45 -11.48 30.70 -4.90
C LYS A 45 -12.74 30.77 -4.04
N VAL A 46 -13.57 29.73 -4.03
CA VAL A 46 -14.81 29.71 -3.23
C VAL A 46 -14.59 29.28 -1.78
N LEU A 47 -13.45 28.68 -1.43
CA LEU A 47 -13.12 28.36 -0.05
C LEU A 47 -13.24 29.59 0.86
N PRO A 48 -13.87 29.46 2.05
CA PRO A 48 -14.08 30.58 2.95
C PRO A 48 -12.75 31.06 3.55
N SER A 49 -12.61 32.37 3.73
CA SER A 49 -11.43 32.97 4.37
C SER A 49 -11.42 32.70 5.89
N THR A 50 -12.59 32.49 6.49
CA THR A 50 -12.74 31.91 7.83
C THR A 50 -12.55 30.41 7.77
N TYR A 51 -11.79 29.85 8.70
CA TYR A 51 -11.55 28.41 8.73
C TYR A 51 -12.81 27.64 9.09
N GLU A 52 -13.40 26.97 8.09
CA GLU A 52 -14.53 26.07 8.25
C GLU A 52 -14.10 24.63 7.93
N LYS A 53 -13.95 23.81 8.97
CA LYS A 53 -13.39 22.45 8.86
C LYS A 53 -14.07 21.61 7.75
N GLY A 54 -15.39 21.69 7.62
CA GLY A 54 -16.15 20.91 6.63
C GLY A 54 -15.80 21.24 5.18
N GLU A 55 -15.78 22.52 4.81
CA GLU A 55 -15.48 22.96 3.44
C GLU A 55 -14.04 22.61 3.04
N TYR A 56 -13.09 22.79 3.96
CA TYR A 56 -11.70 22.43 3.72
C TYR A 56 -11.50 20.91 3.65
N PHE A 57 -12.21 20.12 4.45
CA PHE A 57 -12.14 18.65 4.38
C PHE A 57 -12.67 18.14 3.04
N LYS A 58 -13.80 18.68 2.58
CA LYS A 58 -14.36 18.35 1.26
C LYS A 58 -13.37 18.65 0.12
N PHE A 59 -12.65 19.76 0.22
CA PHE A 59 -11.59 20.09 -0.74
C PHE A 59 -10.45 19.05 -0.72
N LEU A 60 -10.00 18.64 0.47
CA LEU A 60 -8.95 17.63 0.64
C LEU A 60 -9.39 16.23 0.21
N GLU A 61 -10.66 15.86 0.40
CA GLU A 61 -11.23 14.60 -0.09
C GLU A 61 -11.21 14.53 -1.63
N THR A 62 -11.37 15.68 -2.29
CA THR A 62 -11.42 15.78 -3.76
C THR A 62 -10.01 15.84 -4.36
N TYR A 63 -9.11 16.65 -3.81
CA TYR A 63 -7.80 16.94 -4.40
C TYR A 63 -6.61 16.30 -3.68
N GLY A 64 -6.81 15.75 -2.49
CA GLY A 64 -5.77 15.19 -1.64
C GLY A 64 -5.02 16.23 -0.81
N THR A 65 -3.99 15.77 -0.10
CA THR A 65 -3.18 16.60 0.82
C THR A 65 -1.87 17.09 0.22
N HIS A 66 -1.41 16.43 -0.84
CA HIS A 66 -0.12 16.68 -1.48
C HIS A 66 -0.23 16.58 -3.00
N TYR A 67 0.68 17.25 -3.71
CA TYR A 67 0.90 17.05 -5.13
C TYR A 67 2.31 16.54 -5.40
N SER A 68 2.51 15.93 -6.57
CA SER A 68 3.82 15.41 -6.98
C SER A 68 4.64 16.49 -7.67
N GLN A 69 5.74 16.92 -7.04
CA GLN A 69 6.66 17.89 -7.65
C GLN A 69 7.70 17.21 -8.56
N ARG A 70 8.17 16.04 -8.18
CA ARG A 70 9.11 15.22 -8.94
C ARG A 70 8.72 13.76 -8.81
N GLY A 71 9.07 12.94 -9.79
CA GLY A 71 8.85 11.51 -9.68
C GLY A 71 9.36 10.72 -10.86
N THR A 72 9.06 9.43 -10.82
CA THR A 72 9.32 8.50 -11.91
C THR A 72 8.01 8.00 -12.49
N VAL A 73 7.99 7.85 -13.81
CA VAL A 73 6.87 7.27 -14.57
C VAL A 73 7.29 5.93 -15.15
N GLY A 74 6.33 5.02 -15.24
CA GLY A 74 6.56 3.68 -15.77
C GLY A 74 5.43 2.74 -15.41
N GLY A 75 5.77 1.54 -14.95
CA GLY A 75 4.81 0.53 -14.50
C GLY A 75 5.23 -0.08 -13.16
N LYS A 76 4.25 -0.32 -12.30
CA LYS A 76 4.44 -1.02 -11.03
C LYS A 76 3.67 -2.32 -11.09
N TYR A 77 4.36 -3.45 -10.98
CA TYR A 77 3.77 -4.78 -11.00
C TYR A 77 3.98 -5.44 -9.65
N GLU A 78 2.90 -5.65 -8.91
CA GLU A 78 2.95 -6.22 -7.58
C GLU A 78 1.80 -7.23 -7.44
N LEU A 79 2.16 -8.50 -7.29
CA LEU A 79 1.24 -9.62 -7.06
C LEU A 79 1.59 -10.28 -5.74
N ILE A 80 0.57 -10.50 -4.91
CA ILE A 80 0.70 -11.18 -3.63
C ILE A 80 -0.16 -12.44 -3.68
N TYR A 81 0.49 -13.59 -3.78
CA TYR A 81 -0.16 -14.89 -3.74
C TYR A 81 -0.32 -15.34 -2.29
N LEU A 82 -1.55 -15.65 -1.91
CA LEU A 82 -1.88 -16.25 -0.61
C LEU A 82 -1.80 -17.76 -0.73
N LEU A 83 -0.76 -18.34 -0.12
CA LEU A 83 -0.49 -19.78 -0.17
C LEU A 83 -0.91 -20.47 1.13
N ASP A 84 -1.56 -21.63 1.02
CA ASP A 84 -1.91 -22.47 2.16
C ASP A 84 -0.70 -23.33 2.56
N ASN A 85 -0.05 -22.98 3.68
CA ASN A 85 1.17 -23.67 4.12
C ASN A 85 0.93 -25.15 4.43
N GLN A 86 -0.24 -25.52 4.96
CA GLN A 86 -0.54 -26.92 5.28
C GLN A 86 -0.68 -27.74 4.00
N THR A 87 -1.43 -27.22 3.02
CA THR A 87 -1.63 -27.88 1.74
C THR A 87 -0.29 -28.00 0.99
N LEU A 88 0.49 -26.93 0.98
CA LEU A 88 1.81 -26.86 0.36
C LEU A 88 2.78 -27.90 0.97
N GLN A 89 2.85 -28.01 2.31
CA GLN A 89 3.66 -29.03 3.00
C GLN A 89 3.14 -30.46 2.79
N SER A 90 1.82 -30.66 2.77
CA SER A 90 1.24 -32.00 2.57
C SER A 90 1.57 -32.60 1.21
N HIS A 91 1.74 -31.75 0.20
CA HIS A 91 2.17 -32.16 -1.13
C HIS A 91 3.71 -32.16 -1.28
N GLY A 92 4.45 -31.77 -0.23
CA GLY A 92 5.91 -31.73 -0.25
C GLY A 92 6.51 -30.58 -1.05
N PHE A 93 5.76 -29.50 -1.27
CA PHE A 93 6.19 -28.34 -2.05
C PHE A 93 6.65 -27.18 -1.17
N THR A 94 7.40 -26.25 -1.76
CA THR A 94 7.86 -24.99 -1.16
C THR A 94 7.27 -23.78 -1.88
N ALA A 95 7.37 -22.59 -1.29
CA ALA A 95 6.99 -21.36 -1.98
C ALA A 95 7.86 -21.07 -3.22
N GLU A 96 9.08 -21.62 -3.26
CA GLU A 96 9.99 -21.51 -4.41
C GLU A 96 9.53 -22.38 -5.59
N ASP A 97 8.95 -23.55 -5.32
CA ASP A 97 8.33 -24.40 -6.33
C ASP A 97 7.15 -23.70 -7.01
N VAL A 98 6.31 -23.02 -6.21
CA VAL A 98 5.23 -22.17 -6.72
C VAL A 98 5.78 -21.03 -7.57
N ASN A 99 6.83 -20.35 -7.08
CA ASN A 99 7.48 -19.26 -7.81
C ASN A 99 8.07 -19.72 -9.16
N THR A 100 8.62 -20.93 -9.19
CA THR A 100 9.20 -21.55 -10.38
C THR A 100 8.12 -21.97 -11.37
N CYS A 101 7.05 -22.62 -10.92
CA CYS A 101 5.92 -22.98 -11.78
C CYS A 101 5.22 -21.75 -12.39
N LEU A 102 5.13 -20.64 -11.66
CA LEU A 102 4.60 -19.37 -12.18
C LEU A 102 5.55 -18.66 -13.18
N GLY A 103 6.79 -19.15 -13.30
CA GLY A 103 7.80 -18.62 -14.21
C GLY A 103 8.49 -17.34 -13.72
N PHE A 104 8.41 -17.02 -12.43
CA PHE A 104 8.99 -15.81 -11.85
C PHE A 104 10.39 -16.02 -11.23
N ASN A 105 10.84 -17.27 -11.04
CA ASN A 105 12.18 -17.59 -10.54
C ASN A 105 13.24 -17.35 -11.64
N LEU A 106 13.72 -16.11 -11.76
CA LEU A 106 14.60 -15.64 -12.84
C LEU A 106 15.93 -15.04 -12.32
N GLU A 107 16.56 -15.67 -11.33
CA GLU A 107 17.96 -15.38 -10.97
C GLU A 107 19.00 -16.34 -11.58
N ALA A 108 18.58 -17.34 -12.35
CA ALA A 108 19.51 -18.20 -13.08
C ALA A 108 19.01 -18.55 -14.48
N THR A 109 19.70 -18.01 -15.50
CA THR A 109 19.89 -18.58 -16.86
C THR A 109 19.07 -18.14 -18.08
N VAL A 110 18.17 -17.14 -18.06
CA VAL A 110 17.42 -16.82 -19.31
C VAL A 110 17.19 -15.32 -19.53
N ASN A 111 17.54 -14.82 -20.71
CA ASN A 111 17.20 -13.46 -21.17
C ASN A 111 15.67 -13.32 -21.25
N VAL A 112 15.13 -12.17 -20.85
CA VAL A 112 13.67 -11.87 -20.90
C VAL A 112 13.05 -12.09 -22.30
N LYS A 113 13.86 -12.02 -23.38
CA LYS A 113 13.43 -12.35 -24.75
C LYS A 113 13.13 -13.84 -24.95
N ASP A 114 13.94 -14.71 -24.37
CA ASP A 114 13.80 -16.16 -24.52
C ASP A 114 12.60 -16.70 -23.72
N LEU A 115 12.06 -15.94 -22.76
CA LEU A 115 10.85 -16.28 -22.00
C LEU A 115 9.54 -15.88 -22.71
N ALA A 116 9.57 -14.78 -23.45
CA ALA A 116 8.48 -14.41 -24.36
C ALA A 116 8.41 -15.37 -25.57
N GLU A 117 9.55 -15.99 -25.91
CA GLU A 117 9.70 -17.00 -26.96
C GLU A 117 9.66 -18.45 -26.41
N ALA A 118 9.58 -18.64 -25.08
CA ALA A 118 9.52 -19.97 -24.47
C ALA A 118 8.16 -20.60 -24.76
N THR A 119 8.18 -21.79 -25.38
CA THR A 119 6.97 -22.56 -25.67
C THR A 119 6.23 -22.93 -24.38
N ALA A 120 4.91 -23.05 -24.45
CA ALA A 120 4.07 -23.53 -23.33
C ALA A 120 4.58 -24.87 -22.76
N ASP A 121 5.22 -25.70 -23.59
CA ASP A 121 5.85 -26.95 -23.19
C ASP A 121 7.02 -26.76 -22.21
N PHE A 122 7.84 -25.72 -22.37
CA PHE A 122 8.96 -25.45 -21.44
C PHE A 122 8.48 -25.02 -20.05
N LYS A 123 7.41 -24.21 -19.99
CA LYS A 123 6.77 -23.82 -18.72
C LYS A 123 6.07 -24.99 -18.04
N ALA A 124 5.39 -25.83 -18.84
CA ALA A 124 4.79 -27.06 -18.34
C ALA A 124 5.86 -28.04 -17.81
N GLU A 125 7.02 -28.14 -18.45
CA GLU A 125 8.15 -28.94 -17.96
C GLU A 125 8.71 -28.41 -16.63
N GLN A 126 8.91 -27.09 -16.48
CA GLN A 126 9.35 -26.51 -15.19
C GLN A 126 8.33 -26.71 -14.07
N CYS A 127 7.04 -26.53 -14.37
CA CYS A 127 5.99 -26.78 -13.38
C CYS A 127 5.92 -28.28 -13.01
N LYS A 128 6.10 -29.19 -13.99
CA LYS A 128 6.17 -30.64 -13.76
C LYS A 128 7.34 -31.04 -12.87
N THR A 129 8.50 -30.39 -13.02
CA THR A 129 9.65 -30.62 -12.11
C THR A 129 9.34 -30.21 -10.67
N SER A 130 8.46 -29.23 -10.50
CA SER A 130 7.90 -28.81 -9.21
C SER A 130 6.65 -29.61 -8.79
N GLY A 131 6.30 -30.69 -9.50
CA GLY A 131 5.22 -31.62 -9.14
C GLY A 131 3.79 -31.22 -9.54
N PHE A 132 3.61 -30.11 -10.27
CA PHE A 132 2.31 -29.69 -10.82
C PHE A 132 2.34 -29.79 -12.36
N LYS A 133 1.27 -30.23 -13.02
CA LYS A 133 1.27 -30.28 -14.50
C LYS A 133 1.15 -28.90 -15.13
N ASN A 134 0.42 -28.00 -14.49
CA ASN A 134 0.21 -26.62 -14.93
C ASN A 134 -0.32 -25.76 -13.77
N THR A 135 -0.49 -24.46 -14.03
CA THR A 135 -1.00 -23.48 -13.07
C THR A 135 -2.47 -23.68 -12.69
N ILE A 136 -3.27 -24.35 -13.52
CA ILE A 136 -4.68 -24.66 -13.23
C ILE A 136 -4.76 -25.75 -12.15
N GLU A 137 -4.00 -26.84 -12.29
CA GLU A 137 -3.91 -27.89 -11.26
C GLU A 137 -3.39 -27.32 -9.95
N MET A 138 -2.42 -26.40 -10.00
CA MET A 138 -1.93 -25.73 -8.80
C MET A 138 -3.03 -24.92 -8.09
N ARG A 139 -3.93 -24.28 -8.83
CA ARG A 139 -5.10 -23.60 -8.26
C ARG A 139 -6.13 -24.59 -7.72
N GLU A 140 -6.44 -25.65 -8.46
CA GLU A 140 -7.38 -26.70 -8.08
C GLU A 140 -6.93 -27.49 -6.84
N SER A 141 -5.62 -27.67 -6.66
CA SER A 141 -5.04 -28.31 -5.47
C SER A 141 -5.31 -27.53 -4.18
N GLY A 142 -5.73 -26.26 -4.29
CA GLY A 142 -5.98 -25.37 -3.17
C GLY A 142 -4.71 -24.78 -2.54
N VAL A 143 -3.53 -25.01 -3.14
CA VAL A 143 -2.25 -24.42 -2.69
C VAL A 143 -2.29 -22.90 -2.77
N VAL A 144 -2.78 -22.35 -3.88
CA VAL A 144 -3.01 -20.90 -4.02
C VAL A 144 -4.47 -20.59 -3.69
N ARG A 145 -4.71 -19.89 -2.58
CA ARG A 145 -6.07 -19.51 -2.13
C ARG A 145 -6.58 -18.23 -2.74
N ASP A 146 -5.71 -17.23 -2.85
CA ASP A 146 -6.07 -15.91 -3.35
C ASP A 146 -4.87 -15.22 -3.99
N VAL A 147 -5.14 -14.24 -4.84
CA VAL A 147 -4.11 -13.43 -5.50
C VAL A 147 -4.52 -11.98 -5.44
N VAL A 148 -3.73 -11.15 -4.76
CA VAL A 148 -3.94 -9.70 -4.73
C VAL A 148 -3.10 -9.08 -5.83
N SER A 149 -3.77 -8.34 -6.70
CA SER A 149 -3.13 -7.52 -7.73
C SER A 149 -3.07 -6.06 -7.31
N LEU A 150 -1.84 -5.54 -7.26
CA LEU A 150 -1.50 -4.13 -7.05
C LEU A 150 -0.75 -3.61 -8.30
N ILE A 151 -1.17 -4.08 -9.48
CA ILE A 151 -0.60 -3.68 -10.77
C ILE A 151 -1.09 -2.27 -11.14
N GLN A 152 -0.15 -1.40 -11.52
CA GLN A 152 -0.41 -0.02 -11.94
C GLN A 152 0.34 0.30 -13.23
N GLY A 153 -0.33 1.00 -14.14
CA GLY A 153 0.16 1.27 -15.50
C GLY A 153 -0.20 0.15 -16.46
N GLY A 154 -0.08 0.42 -17.76
CA GLY A 154 -0.53 -0.45 -18.84
C GLY A 154 -1.91 -0.05 -19.38
N THR A 155 -2.27 -0.59 -20.53
CA THR A 155 -3.54 -0.23 -21.19
C THR A 155 -4.74 -0.80 -20.43
N THR A 156 -5.89 -0.14 -20.54
CA THR A 156 -7.14 -0.60 -19.93
C THR A 156 -7.51 -2.01 -20.37
N ALA A 157 -7.29 -2.35 -21.66
CA ALA A 157 -7.57 -3.68 -22.19
C ALA A 157 -6.78 -4.78 -21.47
N THR A 158 -5.47 -4.60 -21.28
CA THR A 158 -4.63 -5.56 -20.57
C THR A 158 -5.00 -5.65 -19.09
N LEU A 159 -5.26 -4.52 -18.44
CA LEU A 159 -5.68 -4.51 -17.03
C LEU A 159 -7.04 -5.20 -16.83
N THR A 160 -7.99 -5.02 -17.75
CA THR A 160 -9.27 -5.74 -17.72
C THR A 160 -9.08 -7.24 -17.89
N LYS A 161 -8.24 -7.68 -18.84
CA LYS A 161 -7.89 -9.10 -19.01
C LYS A 161 -7.32 -9.69 -17.73
N LEU A 162 -6.38 -9.01 -17.08
CA LEU A 162 -5.79 -9.46 -15.81
C LEU A 162 -6.83 -9.54 -14.68
N ASN A 163 -7.71 -8.53 -14.57
CA ASN A 163 -8.76 -8.53 -13.55
C ASN A 163 -9.81 -9.62 -13.79
N GLU A 164 -10.12 -9.94 -15.05
CA GLU A 164 -11.01 -11.03 -15.43
C GLU A 164 -10.40 -12.38 -15.03
N LEU A 165 -9.11 -12.59 -15.31
CA LEU A 165 -8.40 -13.81 -14.90
C LEU A 165 -8.44 -13.98 -13.38
N LEU A 166 -8.17 -12.93 -12.62
CA LEU A 166 -8.24 -12.95 -11.15
C LEU A 166 -9.65 -13.22 -10.64
N SER A 167 -10.67 -12.64 -11.28
CA SER A 167 -12.07 -12.80 -10.90
C SER A 167 -12.61 -14.19 -11.24
N SER A 168 -12.14 -14.79 -12.34
CA SER A 168 -12.53 -16.14 -12.77
C SER A 168 -12.12 -17.21 -11.75
N ASN A 169 -11.11 -16.94 -10.92
CA ASN A 169 -10.54 -17.86 -9.93
C ASN A 169 -9.98 -19.17 -10.50
N VAL A 170 -9.95 -19.34 -11.83
CA VAL A 170 -9.48 -20.55 -12.52
C VAL A 170 -8.01 -20.43 -12.93
N HIS A 171 -7.62 -19.27 -13.48
CA HIS A 171 -6.29 -19.06 -14.02
C HIS A 171 -5.43 -18.22 -13.08
N LEU A 172 -4.16 -18.60 -12.95
CA LEU A 172 -3.15 -17.83 -12.24
C LEU A 172 -2.39 -16.95 -13.21
N ILE A 173 -1.97 -15.78 -12.72
CA ILE A 173 -1.14 -14.86 -13.50
C ILE A 173 0.31 -15.39 -13.50
N ASP A 174 0.90 -15.51 -14.67
CA ASP A 174 2.27 -16.00 -14.85
C ASP A 174 3.15 -14.93 -15.51
N ALA A 175 4.38 -15.31 -15.85
CA ALA A 175 5.34 -14.43 -16.52
C ALA A 175 4.93 -14.00 -17.94
N GLU A 176 4.01 -14.69 -18.60
CA GLU A 176 3.51 -14.31 -19.93
C GLU A 176 2.67 -13.04 -19.84
N HIS A 177 1.73 -13.07 -18.90
CA HIS A 177 0.85 -11.96 -18.59
C HIS A 177 1.65 -10.72 -18.15
N TYR A 178 2.74 -10.92 -17.41
CA TYR A 178 3.69 -9.86 -17.08
C TYR A 178 4.32 -9.24 -18.33
N SER A 179 4.75 -10.08 -19.28
CA SER A 179 5.41 -9.63 -20.51
C SER A 179 4.45 -8.87 -21.43
N GLU A 180 3.22 -9.36 -21.58
CA GLU A 180 2.13 -8.66 -22.28
C GLU A 180 1.87 -7.29 -21.65
N TRP A 181 1.75 -7.23 -20.32
CA TRP A 181 1.56 -5.97 -19.60
C TRP A 181 2.72 -5.01 -19.81
N ALA A 182 3.97 -5.47 -19.65
CA ALA A 182 5.16 -4.66 -19.77
C ALA A 182 5.28 -4.01 -21.17
N ALA A 183 4.88 -4.73 -22.22
CA ALA A 183 4.88 -4.23 -23.59
C ALA A 183 3.93 -3.04 -23.80
N THR A 184 2.89 -2.87 -22.98
CA THR A 184 1.92 -1.78 -23.09
C THR A 184 2.32 -0.50 -22.35
N LEU A 185 3.32 -0.57 -21.46
CA LEU A 185 3.73 0.56 -20.63
C LEU A 185 4.16 1.82 -21.39
N PRO A 186 4.84 1.75 -22.55
CA PRO A 186 5.16 2.96 -23.31
C PRO A 186 3.93 3.77 -23.74
N GLN A 187 2.77 3.13 -23.89
CA GLN A 187 1.53 3.79 -24.31
C GLN A 187 0.71 4.31 -23.12
N ALA A 188 0.81 3.66 -21.96
CA ALA A 188 0.02 3.97 -20.78
C ALA A 188 0.86 3.88 -19.49
N PRO A 189 1.86 4.75 -19.30
CA PRO A 189 2.64 4.78 -18.07
C PRO A 189 1.85 5.40 -16.92
N VAL A 190 2.18 5.01 -15.70
CA VAL A 190 1.68 5.60 -14.46
C VAL A 190 2.83 6.19 -13.64
N VAL A 191 2.52 7.08 -12.72
CA VAL A 191 3.51 7.55 -11.75
C VAL A 191 3.76 6.45 -10.70
N ILE A 192 4.99 5.93 -10.63
CA ILE A 192 5.36 4.82 -9.75
C ILE A 192 6.04 5.28 -8.45
N ARG A 193 6.68 6.45 -8.47
CA ARG A 193 7.30 7.08 -7.29
C ARG A 193 7.11 8.59 -7.38
N GLN A 194 6.76 9.18 -6.24
CA GLN A 194 6.43 10.60 -6.12
C GLN A 194 7.25 11.22 -4.98
N GLU A 195 7.73 12.43 -5.23
CA GLU A 195 8.23 13.35 -4.22
C GLU A 195 7.11 14.36 -3.96
N LEU A 196 6.50 14.23 -2.79
CA LEU A 196 5.29 14.95 -2.41
C LEU A 196 5.62 16.35 -1.87
N THR A 197 4.80 17.32 -2.23
CA THR A 197 4.84 18.69 -1.70
C THR A 197 3.44 19.06 -1.21
N PRO A 198 3.29 19.81 -0.11
CA PRO A 198 1.98 20.19 0.43
C PRO A 198 1.11 20.86 -0.62
N ILE A 199 -0.17 20.50 -0.67
CA ILE A 199 -1.13 21.05 -1.64
C ILE A 199 -1.38 22.56 -1.43
N SER A 200 -1.13 23.06 -0.23
CA SER A 200 -1.19 24.48 0.12
C SER A 200 -0.20 25.35 -0.66
N GLU A 201 0.90 24.78 -1.17
CA GLU A 201 1.84 25.49 -2.05
C GLU A 201 1.26 25.77 -3.45
N LEU A 202 0.15 25.12 -3.81
CA LEU A 202 -0.56 25.38 -5.06
C LEU A 202 -1.51 26.58 -4.96
N VAL A 203 -1.70 27.19 -3.78
CA VAL A 203 -2.61 28.34 -3.62
C VAL A 203 -2.06 29.54 -4.41
N PRO A 204 -2.75 30.03 -5.47
CA PRO A 204 -2.20 31.09 -6.29
C PRO A 204 -2.14 32.42 -5.53
N LEU A 205 -1.08 33.21 -5.73
CA LEU A 205 -0.92 34.50 -5.04
C LEU A 205 -1.93 35.58 -5.47
N LYS A 206 -2.58 35.40 -6.63
CA LYS A 206 -3.47 36.39 -7.26
C LYS A 206 -4.95 36.24 -6.89
N ILE A 207 -5.33 35.25 -6.09
CA ILE A 207 -6.72 35.08 -5.64
C ILE A 207 -6.99 35.91 -4.37
N PRO A 208 -8.25 36.30 -4.10
CA PRO A 208 -8.64 36.93 -2.85
C PRO A 208 -8.23 36.07 -1.64
N ASP A 209 -7.72 36.72 -0.61
CA ASP A 209 -7.34 36.09 0.67
C ASP A 209 -6.35 34.91 0.55
N SER A 210 -5.58 34.86 -0.54
CA SER A 210 -4.63 33.78 -0.86
C SER A 210 -3.77 33.34 0.33
N ARG A 211 -3.17 34.30 1.06
CA ARG A 211 -2.32 34.01 2.23
C ARG A 211 -3.10 33.33 3.36
N ILE A 212 -4.32 33.80 3.63
CA ILE A 212 -5.18 33.25 4.68
C ILE A 212 -5.61 31.84 4.29
N LYS A 213 -6.04 31.67 3.03
CA LYS A 213 -6.45 30.37 2.49
C LYS A 213 -5.32 29.34 2.52
N LYS A 214 -4.08 29.75 2.23
CA LYS A 214 -2.90 28.90 2.36
C LYS A 214 -2.73 28.39 3.79
N VAL A 215 -2.72 29.30 4.76
CA VAL A 215 -2.58 28.95 6.20
C VAL A 215 -3.73 28.07 6.67
N ASN A 216 -4.96 28.36 6.26
CA ASN A 216 -6.12 27.54 6.58
C ASN A 216 -6.03 26.14 5.96
N LEU A 217 -5.48 26.03 4.74
CA LEU A 217 -5.30 24.74 4.07
C LEU A 217 -4.17 23.92 4.71
N ASP A 218 -3.08 24.55 5.15
CA ASP A 218 -2.05 23.91 5.97
C ASP A 218 -2.66 23.33 7.26
N ARG A 219 -3.45 24.15 7.97
CA ARG A 219 -4.19 23.71 9.16
C ARG A 219 -5.18 22.58 8.84
N ALA A 220 -5.90 22.68 7.72
CA ALA A 220 -6.86 21.66 7.32
C ALA A 220 -6.18 20.31 7.08
N VAL A 221 -5.01 20.29 6.44
CA VAL A 221 -4.24 19.06 6.22
C VAL A 221 -3.81 18.45 7.54
N GLU A 222 -3.33 19.25 8.50
CA GLU A 222 -2.99 18.78 9.85
C GLU A 222 -4.21 18.15 10.54
N ASP A 223 -5.35 18.86 10.54
CA ASP A 223 -6.59 18.39 11.14
C ASP A 223 -7.12 17.13 10.45
N TYR A 224 -6.99 17.03 9.12
CA TYR A 224 -7.43 15.88 8.31
C TYR A 224 -6.60 14.64 8.62
N VAL A 225 -5.27 14.76 8.62
CA VAL A 225 -4.38 13.64 8.96
C VAL A 225 -4.60 13.18 10.41
N ALA A 226 -4.86 14.10 11.33
CA ALA A 226 -5.20 13.76 12.72
C ALA A 226 -6.57 13.07 12.83
N GLU A 227 -7.55 13.46 12.01
CA GLU A 227 -8.88 12.87 12.00
C GLU A 227 -8.86 11.40 11.58
N TYR A 228 -8.12 11.08 10.51
CA TYR A 228 -8.04 9.74 9.91
C TYR A 228 -6.79 8.95 10.32
N SER A 229 -6.22 9.26 11.48
CA SER A 229 -5.05 8.55 11.99
C SER A 229 -5.40 7.22 12.68
N ALA A 230 -4.60 6.19 12.41
CA ALA A 230 -4.70 4.88 13.07
C ALA A 230 -4.46 4.95 14.59
N CYS A 231 -3.91 6.05 15.12
CA CYS A 231 -3.71 6.25 16.56
C CYS A 231 -5.02 6.20 17.37
N LYS A 232 -6.18 6.45 16.72
CA LYS A 232 -7.50 6.38 17.36
C LYS A 232 -7.98 4.93 17.56
N CYS A 233 -7.34 3.98 16.88
CA CYS A 233 -7.65 2.58 17.02
C CYS A 233 -6.99 1.99 18.28
N LYS A 234 -7.64 0.97 18.84
CA LYS A 234 -7.03 0.13 19.86
C LYS A 234 -5.92 -0.72 19.25
N PRO A 235 -4.85 -1.03 20.00
CA PRO A 235 -3.77 -1.84 19.48
C PRO A 235 -4.21 -3.29 19.31
N CYS A 236 -3.66 -3.95 18.30
CA CYS A 236 -3.90 -5.37 18.05
C CYS A 236 -3.06 -6.22 19.02
N LEU A 237 -3.50 -7.47 19.27
CA LEU A 237 -2.78 -8.37 20.15
C LEU A 237 -1.56 -8.99 19.44
N HIS A 238 -0.62 -9.50 20.25
CA HIS A 238 0.54 -10.27 19.80
C HIS A 238 1.37 -9.63 18.67
N GLY A 239 1.60 -8.31 18.77
CA GLY A 239 2.39 -7.57 17.80
C GLY A 239 1.70 -7.37 16.44
N GLY A 240 0.37 -7.53 16.37
CA GLY A 240 -0.40 -7.18 15.18
C GLY A 240 -0.31 -5.68 14.84
N THR A 241 -0.30 -5.35 13.56
CA THR A 241 -0.27 -3.97 13.09
C THR A 241 -1.69 -3.44 12.90
N VAL A 242 -2.02 -2.31 13.53
CA VAL A 242 -3.33 -1.68 13.40
C VAL A 242 -3.37 -0.73 12.19
N MET A 243 -4.46 -0.77 11.44
CA MET A 243 -4.71 0.07 10.27
C MET A 243 -6.13 0.62 10.33
N LEU A 244 -6.32 1.86 9.87
CA LEU A 244 -7.65 2.44 9.67
C LEU A 244 -8.00 2.35 8.19
N ILE A 245 -8.98 1.53 7.84
CA ILE A 245 -9.44 1.33 6.46
C ILE A 245 -10.93 1.65 6.41
N GLU A 246 -11.32 2.63 5.59
CA GLU A 246 -12.73 3.05 5.41
C GLU A 246 -13.45 3.36 6.75
N GLY A 247 -12.72 3.95 7.70
CA GLY A 247 -13.26 4.29 9.03
C GLY A 247 -13.38 3.11 9.99
N LYS A 248 -12.91 1.91 9.62
CA LYS A 248 -12.85 0.73 10.49
C LYS A 248 -11.40 0.40 10.87
N CYS A 249 -11.20 0.09 12.14
CA CYS A 249 -9.90 -0.38 12.62
C CYS A 249 -9.73 -1.86 12.28
N GLU A 250 -8.74 -2.17 11.46
CA GLU A 250 -8.40 -3.51 11.01
C GLU A 250 -7.00 -3.90 11.51
N CYS A 251 -6.87 -5.13 11.98
CA CYS A 251 -5.59 -5.69 12.41
C CYS A 251 -4.93 -6.52 11.29
N ALA A 252 -3.66 -6.28 11.01
CA ALA A 252 -2.81 -7.19 10.25
C ALA A 252 -2.00 -8.05 11.22
N CYS A 253 -2.23 -9.37 11.18
CA CYS A 253 -1.61 -10.31 12.12
C CYS A 253 -0.24 -10.79 11.65
N ASN A 254 0.64 -11.04 12.62
CA ASN A 254 1.89 -11.76 12.40
C ASN A 254 1.57 -13.21 11.93
N PRO A 255 2.44 -13.91 11.18
CA PRO A 255 2.15 -15.23 10.65
C PRO A 255 1.73 -16.28 11.70
N PHE A 256 2.12 -16.10 12.96
CA PHE A 256 1.83 -17.03 14.07
C PHE A 256 0.44 -16.87 14.69
N TYR A 257 -0.29 -15.78 14.42
CA TYR A 257 -1.57 -15.47 15.07
C TYR A 257 -2.69 -15.21 14.05
N LYS A 258 -3.92 -15.53 14.46
CA LYS A 258 -5.18 -15.39 13.71
C LYS A 258 -6.28 -14.79 14.58
N GLY A 259 -7.44 -14.53 13.98
CA GLY A 259 -8.58 -13.90 14.62
C GLY A 259 -8.71 -12.43 14.24
N ASP A 260 -9.80 -11.80 14.68
CA ASP A 260 -10.13 -10.44 14.28
C ASP A 260 -9.12 -9.41 14.81
N ALA A 261 -8.58 -9.66 16.01
CA ALA A 261 -7.60 -8.84 16.71
C ALA A 261 -6.25 -9.56 16.92
N CYS A 262 -5.99 -10.64 16.18
CA CYS A 262 -4.80 -11.49 16.29
C CYS A 262 -4.69 -12.22 17.64
N GLU A 263 -5.82 -12.60 18.23
CA GLU A 263 -5.94 -13.18 19.56
C GLU A 263 -5.65 -14.68 19.63
N ILE A 264 -5.77 -15.40 18.51
CA ILE A 264 -5.73 -16.87 18.47
C ILE A 264 -4.39 -17.33 17.88
N PRO A 265 -3.61 -18.20 18.53
CA PRO A 265 -2.40 -18.76 17.93
C PRO A 265 -2.72 -19.76 16.81
N LYS A 266 -1.95 -19.74 15.73
CA LYS A 266 -2.10 -20.68 14.58
C LYS A 266 -1.49 -22.05 14.85
N SER A 267 -0.57 -22.17 15.80
CA SER A 267 0.12 -23.40 16.18
C SER A 267 0.34 -23.46 17.69
N SER A 268 0.51 -24.66 18.23
CA SER A 268 0.92 -24.91 19.62
C SER A 268 2.38 -24.53 19.90
N PHE A 269 3.21 -24.41 18.85
CA PHE A 269 4.57 -23.90 18.93
C PHE A 269 4.63 -22.45 18.41
N ILE A 270 4.80 -21.50 19.32
CA ILE A 270 5.02 -20.08 19.00
C ILE A 270 6.50 -19.78 19.28
N PRO A 271 7.32 -19.55 18.24
CA PRO A 271 8.73 -19.25 18.43
C PRO A 271 8.87 -17.85 19.04
N VAL A 272 9.13 -17.79 20.35
CA VAL A 272 9.43 -16.58 21.13
C VAL A 272 8.22 -15.63 21.24
N GLN A 273 8.07 -14.97 22.40
CA GLN A 273 7.10 -13.90 22.58
C GLN A 273 7.28 -12.90 21.44
N THR A 274 6.28 -12.74 20.58
CA THR A 274 6.33 -11.76 19.50
C THR A 274 6.51 -10.38 20.12
N ALA A 275 7.69 -9.80 19.90
CA ALA A 275 8.01 -8.47 20.37
C ALA A 275 6.91 -7.49 19.94
N THR A 276 6.33 -6.78 20.90
CA THR A 276 5.32 -5.76 20.63
C THR A 276 6.05 -4.45 20.40
N ASP A 277 6.13 -4.02 19.14
CA ASP A 277 6.67 -2.71 18.82
C ASP A 277 5.76 -1.61 19.37
N GLY A 278 6.37 -0.57 19.94
CA GLY A 278 5.65 0.57 20.48
C GLY A 278 5.04 1.41 19.36
N ASN A 279 3.83 1.92 19.59
CA ASN A 279 3.21 2.86 18.67
C ASN A 279 2.64 4.08 19.41
N TRP A 280 2.60 5.20 18.71
CA TRP A 280 2.21 6.48 19.26
C TRP A 280 0.71 6.52 19.54
N ASN A 281 0.33 7.08 20.68
CA ASN A 281 -1.03 7.57 20.86
C ASN A 281 -1.30 8.77 19.93
N CYS A 282 -2.57 9.19 19.89
CA CYS A 282 -2.90 10.41 19.18
C CYS A 282 -2.26 11.60 19.88
N TRP A 283 -1.78 12.53 19.06
CA TRP A 283 -1.36 13.83 19.53
C TRP A 283 -2.42 14.49 20.41
N SER A 284 -1.99 15.11 21.49
CA SER A 284 -2.83 16.00 22.28
C SER A 284 -3.25 17.23 21.46
N SER A 285 -4.30 17.90 21.91
CA SER A 285 -4.64 19.22 21.40
C SER A 285 -3.44 20.17 21.57
N TRP A 286 -3.23 21.05 20.60
CA TRP A 286 -2.27 22.13 20.73
C TRP A 286 -2.53 22.94 22.01
N SER A 287 -1.47 23.32 22.71
CA SER A 287 -1.54 24.24 23.84
C SER A 287 -2.08 25.60 23.41
N MET A 288 -2.49 26.40 24.40
CA MET A 288 -2.70 27.83 24.17
C MET A 288 -1.43 28.46 23.59
N CYS A 289 -1.61 29.41 22.67
CA CYS A 289 -0.49 30.15 22.09
C CYS A 289 0.19 31.00 23.17
N GLN A 290 1.49 30.79 23.38
CA GLN A 290 2.31 31.58 24.29
C GLN A 290 3.53 32.07 23.51
N ASN A 291 3.76 33.38 23.48
CA ASN A 291 4.92 33.98 22.79
C ASN A 291 5.09 33.53 21.32
N ARG A 292 4.00 33.36 20.56
CA ARG A 292 3.99 32.86 19.17
C ARG A 292 4.43 31.41 18.99
N GLU A 293 4.41 30.67 20.09
CA GLU A 293 4.72 29.25 20.13
C GLU A 293 3.56 28.49 20.77
N ARG A 294 3.37 27.26 20.31
CA ARG A 294 2.42 26.30 20.84
C ARG A 294 3.07 24.93 20.82
N GLN A 295 2.66 24.07 21.73
CA GLN A 295 3.21 22.73 21.85
C GLN A 295 2.09 21.69 21.85
N ARG A 296 2.35 20.52 21.30
CA ARG A 296 1.55 19.31 21.51
C ARG A 296 2.45 18.14 21.88
N THR A 297 1.85 17.14 22.50
CA THR A 297 2.55 15.98 23.05
C THR A 297 1.87 14.68 22.67
N ARG A 298 2.64 13.60 22.62
CA ARG A 298 2.16 12.24 22.42
C ARG A 298 3.03 11.28 23.23
N GLU A 299 2.49 10.12 23.53
CA GLU A 299 3.12 9.08 24.32
C GLU A 299 3.23 7.80 23.51
N CYS A 300 4.32 7.07 23.71
CA CYS A 300 4.58 5.79 23.06
C CYS A 300 3.92 4.65 23.86
N ASN A 301 2.58 4.63 23.88
CA ASN A 301 1.81 3.70 24.70
C ASN A 301 0.59 3.08 24.00
N ASN A 302 0.47 3.17 22.67
CA ASN A 302 -0.66 2.60 21.92
C ASN A 302 -0.25 1.63 20.79
N PRO A 303 0.44 0.51 21.07
CA PRO A 303 0.76 -0.04 22.39
C PRO A 303 2.12 0.47 22.92
N ALA A 304 2.38 0.23 24.20
CA ALA A 304 3.73 0.42 24.75
C ALA A 304 4.68 -0.67 24.21
N PRO A 305 5.96 -0.35 23.97
CA PRO A 305 6.92 -1.33 23.51
C PRO A 305 7.13 -2.43 24.58
N GLY A 306 7.10 -3.69 24.16
CA GLY A 306 7.46 -4.84 24.99
C GLY A 306 8.97 -4.97 25.19
N SER A 307 9.41 -5.95 25.98
CA SER A 307 10.82 -6.12 26.37
C SER A 307 11.83 -6.13 25.21
N ASP A 308 11.44 -6.70 24.06
CA ASP A 308 12.25 -6.76 22.83
C ASP A 308 11.65 -5.93 21.68
N GLY A 309 10.64 -5.11 21.98
CA GLY A 309 9.94 -4.27 21.00
C GLY A 309 10.68 -2.99 20.68
N LYS A 310 10.59 -2.54 19.43
CA LYS A 310 11.15 -1.24 19.03
C LYS A 310 10.36 -0.11 19.68
N SER A 311 11.06 0.91 20.16
CA SER A 311 10.42 2.14 20.61
C SER A 311 9.85 2.94 19.43
N CYS A 312 8.87 3.80 19.71
CA CYS A 312 8.22 4.61 18.69
C CYS A 312 9.22 5.58 18.02
N PRO A 313 9.30 5.60 16.68
CA PRO A 313 10.19 6.51 15.97
C PRO A 313 9.69 7.96 16.03
N GLY A 314 10.62 8.91 16.19
CA GLY A 314 10.33 10.35 16.21
C GLY A 314 10.21 10.93 17.62
N THR A 315 9.70 12.16 17.72
CA THR A 315 9.63 12.91 18.99
C THR A 315 8.28 12.73 19.68
N SER A 316 8.27 12.79 21.01
CA SER A 316 7.07 12.84 21.86
C SER A 316 6.49 14.25 22.01
N VAL A 317 7.25 15.26 21.58
CA VAL A 317 6.90 16.67 21.67
C VAL A 317 7.08 17.31 20.30
N GLU A 318 6.11 18.15 19.94
CA GLU A 318 6.16 18.98 18.75
C GLU A 318 5.90 20.43 19.12
N GLN A 319 6.76 21.32 18.62
CA GLN A 319 6.61 22.77 18.73
C GLN A 319 6.07 23.30 17.41
N GLY A 320 5.09 24.20 17.48
CA GLY A 320 4.49 24.86 16.34
C GLY A 320 4.41 26.36 16.57
N HIS A 321 4.29 27.11 15.48
CA HIS A 321 4.07 28.56 15.55
C HIS A 321 2.59 28.90 15.50
N CYS A 322 2.28 30.02 16.15
CA CYS A 322 1.02 30.74 16.17
C CYS A 322 1.35 32.23 16.40
#